data_AF-A0A829W5M4-F1
#
_entry.id   AF-A0A829W5M4-F1
#
_cell.length_a   1.000
_cell.length_b   1.000
_cell.length_c   1.000
_cell.angle_alpha   90.00
_cell.angle_beta   90.00
_cell.angle_gamma   90.00
#
_symmetry.space_group_name_H-M   'P 1'
#
loop_
_entity.id
_entity.type
_entity.pdbx_description
1 polymer ?
#
loop_
_entity_poly.entity_id
_entity_poly.type
_entity_poly.pdbx_seq_one_letter_code
_entity_poly.pdbx_strand_id
1 'polypeptide(L)'
;MTFIQNHLNHYTVSQLCSALKFPRSTYYKALVRVPSNRQEEYEEFGRKVKQAYDESRQRYGAVKICRTLNNNGTLCSVKRVQRVSK
;
A
#
# COMPACT_ATOMS: atom_id res chain seq x y z
N MET A 1 -7.20 2.16 -10.22
CA MET A 1 -7.31 3.14 -11.33
C MET A 1 -6.49 2.78 -12.56
N THR A 2 -5.65 1.74 -12.50
CA THR A 2 -4.82 1.25 -13.62
C THR A 2 -5.63 0.84 -14.85
N PHE A 3 -6.83 0.26 -14.67
CA PHE A 3 -7.69 -0.14 -15.79
C PHE A 3 -8.07 1.02 -16.72
N ILE A 4 -8.53 2.15 -16.16
CA ILE A 4 -8.93 3.31 -16.98
C ILE A 4 -7.71 3.86 -17.72
N GLN A 5 -6.56 3.96 -17.03
CA GLN A 5 -5.30 4.45 -17.61
C GLN A 5 -4.82 3.59 -18.80
N ASN A 6 -4.95 2.27 -18.70
CA ASN A 6 -4.50 1.32 -19.72
C ASN A 6 -5.36 1.34 -20.99
N HIS A 7 -6.61 1.83 -20.92
CA HIS A 7 -7.56 1.82 -22.02
C HIS A 7 -7.87 3.22 -22.61
N LEU A 8 -7.10 4.25 -22.23
CA LEU A 8 -7.28 5.62 -22.73
C LEU A 8 -7.01 5.79 -24.23
N ASN A 9 -6.23 4.89 -24.84
CA ASN A 9 -5.91 4.93 -26.27
C ASN A 9 -7.10 4.56 -27.17
N HIS A 10 -8.08 3.83 -26.63
CA HIS A 10 -9.23 3.33 -27.38
C HIS A 10 -10.56 3.95 -26.93
N TYR A 11 -10.64 4.38 -25.67
CA TYR A 11 -11.88 4.87 -25.07
C TYR A 11 -11.64 6.11 -24.22
N THR A 12 -12.62 7.00 -24.19
CA THR A 12 -12.57 8.17 -23.32
C THR A 12 -12.80 7.79 -21.85
N VAL A 13 -12.23 8.58 -20.93
CA VAL A 13 -12.49 8.46 -19.47
C VAL A 13 -13.99 8.41 -19.18
N SER A 14 -14.77 9.22 -19.89
CA SER A 14 -16.23 9.27 -19.79
C SER A 14 -16.89 7.91 -20.07
N GLN A 15 -16.54 7.28 -21.19
CA GLN A 15 -17.10 5.97 -21.59
C GLN A 15 -16.71 4.87 -20.60
N LEU A 16 -15.45 4.86 -20.15
CA LEU A 16 -14.95 3.89 -19.19
C LEU A 16 -15.60 4.05 -17.80
N CYS A 17 -15.74 5.29 -17.31
CA CYS A 17 -16.45 5.58 -16.07
C CYS A 17 -17.93 5.16 -16.14
N SER A 18 -18.60 5.44 -17.27
CA SER A 18 -19.98 5.02 -17.50
C SER A 18 -20.13 3.50 -17.54
N ALA A 19 -19.24 2.79 -18.24
CA ALA A 19 -19.27 1.33 -18.33
C ALA A 19 -19.04 0.65 -16.97
N LEU A 20 -18.13 1.20 -16.16
CA LEU A 20 -17.83 0.71 -14.81
C LEU A 20 -18.83 1.22 -13.74
N LYS A 21 -19.82 2.02 -14.13
CA LYS A 21 -20.80 2.66 -13.22
C LYS A 21 -20.15 3.49 -12.11
N PHE A 22 -19.00 4.12 -12.39
CA PHE A 22 -18.32 5.04 -11.46
C PHE A 22 -18.54 6.50 -11.83
N PRO A 23 -18.73 7.40 -10.85
CA PRO A 23 -18.71 8.84 -11.11
C PRO A 23 -17.35 9.29 -11.67
N ARG A 24 -17.36 10.19 -12.67
CA ARG A 24 -16.14 10.79 -13.24
C ARG A 24 -15.31 11.53 -12.19
N SER A 25 -15.98 12.15 -11.21
CA SER A 25 -15.33 12.85 -10.10
C SER A 25 -14.46 11.91 -9.25
N THR A 26 -14.84 10.63 -9.11
CA THR A 26 -14.06 9.62 -8.39
C THR A 26 -12.74 9.31 -9.10
N TYR A 27 -12.75 9.27 -10.44
CA TYR A 27 -11.53 9.05 -11.23
C TYR A 27 -10.54 10.20 -11.02
N TYR A 28 -10.97 11.44 -11.26
CA TYR A 28 -10.10 12.61 -11.10
C TYR A 28 -9.65 12.81 -9.65
N LYS A 29 -10.51 12.52 -8.67
CA LYS A 29 -10.13 12.54 -7.25
C LYS A 29 -9.04 11.53 -6.93
N ALA A 30 -9.10 10.34 -7.51
CA ALA A 30 -8.05 9.33 -7.32
C ALA A 30 -6.75 9.68 -8.06
N LEU A 31 -6.85 10.39 -9.20
CA LEU A 31 -5.70 10.85 -9.97
C LEU A 31 -4.90 11.94 -9.23
N VAL A 32 -5.59 12.86 -8.54
CA VAL A 32 -4.98 13.95 -7.76
C VAL A 32 -4.68 13.54 -6.31
N ARG A 33 -5.03 12.32 -5.90
CA ARG A 33 -4.89 11.88 -4.52
C ARG A 33 -3.41 11.77 -4.13
N VAL A 34 -2.98 12.68 -3.27
CA VAL A 34 -1.68 12.61 -2.58
C VAL A 34 -1.84 11.77 -1.32
N PRO A 35 -0.91 10.84 -1.01
CA PRO A 35 -0.93 10.13 0.26
C PRO A 35 -0.79 11.13 1.41
N SER A 36 -1.51 10.87 2.50
CA SER A 36 -1.30 11.64 3.73
C SER A 36 0.00 11.21 4.40
N ASN A 37 0.66 12.08 5.16
CA ASN A 37 1.86 11.74 5.95
C ASN A 37 1.70 10.43 6.75
N ARG A 38 0.50 10.18 7.31
CA ARG A 38 0.21 8.92 8.02
C ARG A 38 0.17 7.69 7.10
N GLN A 39 -0.31 7.85 5.87
CA GLN A 39 -0.30 6.79 4.85
C GLN A 39 1.12 6.50 4.41
N GLU A 40 1.93 7.54 4.16
CA GLU A 40 3.35 7.39 3.81
C GLU A 40 4.13 6.66 4.91
N GLU A 41 3.98 7.08 6.18
CA GLU A 41 4.62 6.41 7.32
C GLU A 41 4.20 4.94 7.43
N TYR A 42 2.92 4.66 7.16
CA TYR A 42 2.39 3.29 7.19
C TYR A 42 2.96 2.44 6.06
N GLU A 43 3.03 2.98 4.84
CA GLU A 43 3.61 2.29 3.68
C GLU A 43 5.11 2.07 3.83
N GLU A 44 5.85 3.06 4.36
CA GLU A 44 7.27 2.91 4.67
C GLU A 44 7.50 1.83 5.74
N PHE A 45 6.70 1.85 6.82
CA PHE A 45 6.76 0.81 7.84
C PHE A 45 6.42 -0.57 7.26
N GLY A 46 5.42 -0.65 6.38
CA GLY A 46 5.07 -1.87 5.65
C GLY A 46 6.21 -2.42 4.79
N ARG A 47 6.93 -1.55 4.09
CA ARG A 47 8.14 -1.93 3.33
C ARG A 47 9.22 -2.51 4.23
N LYS A 48 9.50 -1.89 5.39
CA LYS A 48 10.48 -2.40 6.37
C LYS A 48 10.09 -3.77 6.92
N VAL A 49 8.81 -3.96 7.26
CA VAL A 49 8.27 -5.25 7.73
C VAL A 49 8.44 -6.33 6.65
N LYS A 50 8.08 -6.02 5.41
CA LYS A 50 8.21 -6.95 4.27
C LYS A 50 9.67 -7.31 4.02
N GLN A 51 10.57 -6.33 4.02
CA GLN A 51 11.99 -6.57 3.86
C GLN A 51 12.54 -7.51 4.94
N ALA A 52 12.23 -7.27 6.22
CA ALA A 52 12.66 -8.15 7.32
C ALA A 52 12.08 -9.56 7.20
N TYR A 53 10.88 -9.70 6.64
CA TYR A 53 10.28 -11.00 6.36
C TYR A 53 11.01 -11.74 5.23
N ASP A 54 11.29 -11.05 4.14
CA ASP A 54 12.00 -11.62 2.97
C ASP A 54 13.45 -11.99 3.32
N GLU A 55 14.16 -11.15 4.07
CA GLU A 55 15.51 -11.43 4.61
C GLU A 55 15.52 -12.68 5.51
N SER A 56 14.45 -12.91 6.26
CA SER A 56 14.30 -14.10 7.10
C SER A 56 13.92 -15.37 6.32
N ARG A 57 13.91 -15.31 4.98
CA ARG A 57 13.38 -16.35 4.09
C ARG A 57 11.95 -16.74 4.48
N GLN A 58 11.14 -15.76 4.86
CA GLN A 58 9.74 -15.92 5.20
C GLN A 58 9.46 -16.82 6.43
N ARG A 59 10.49 -17.13 7.23
CA ARG A 59 10.36 -17.99 8.42
C ARG A 59 9.91 -17.24 9.66
N TYR A 60 10.12 -15.93 9.71
CA TYR A 60 9.89 -15.15 10.93
C TYR A 60 8.44 -14.68 10.99
N GLY A 61 7.75 -15.03 12.07
CA GLY A 61 6.46 -14.44 12.40
C GLY A 61 6.59 -13.05 13.00
N ALA A 62 5.44 -12.39 13.25
CA ALA A 62 5.37 -11.00 13.70
C ALA A 62 6.24 -10.67 14.93
N VAL A 63 6.39 -11.60 15.89
CA VAL A 63 7.24 -11.40 17.08
C VAL A 63 8.72 -11.30 16.70
N LYS A 64 9.21 -12.19 15.82
CA LYS A 64 10.61 -12.18 15.39
C LYS A 64 10.91 -10.98 14.50
N ILE A 65 10.01 -10.65 13.58
CA ILE A 65 10.13 -9.43 12.75
C ILE A 65 10.19 -8.17 13.63
N CYS A 66 9.32 -8.08 14.65
CA CYS A 66 9.34 -6.95 15.59
C CYS A 66 10.69 -6.81 16.30
N ARG A 67 11.30 -7.93 16.71
CA ARG A 67 12.64 -7.92 17.33
C ARG A 67 13.71 -7.49 16.34
N THR A 68 13.68 -8.00 15.11
CA THR A 68 14.61 -7.58 14.04
C THR A 68 14.50 -6.08 13.75
N LEU A 69 13.29 -5.55 13.65
CA LEU A 69 13.06 -4.12 13.42
C LEU A 69 13.56 -3.27 14.58
N ASN A 70 13.33 -3.69 15.83
CA ASN A 70 13.85 -3.00 17.01
C ASN A 70 15.39 -3.00 17.04
N ASN A 71 16.02 -4.12 16.67
CA ASN A 71 17.48 -4.20 16.56
C ASN A 71 18.04 -3.29 15.46
N ASN A 72 17.29 -3.11 14.37
CA ASN A 72 17.62 -2.20 13.28
C ASN A 72 17.24 -0.72 13.57
N GLY A 73 16.98 -0.38 14.84
CA GLY A 73 16.68 0.99 15.29
C GLY A 73 15.24 1.46 15.07
N THR A 74 14.35 0.61 14.54
CA THR A 74 12.93 0.93 14.34
C THR A 74 12.10 0.38 15.49
N LEU A 75 11.90 1.21 16.53
CA LEU A 75 11.06 0.86 17.68
C LEU A 75 9.61 0.63 17.25
N CYS A 76 9.14 -0.61 17.34
CA CYS A 76 7.78 -0.99 16.99
C CYS A 76 7.21 -2.03 17.95
N SER A 77 5.87 -2.11 17.99
CA SER A 77 5.14 -3.11 18.76
C SER A 77 4.71 -4.26 17.86
N VAL A 78 4.62 -5.46 18.45
CA VAL A 78 4.14 -6.66 17.73
C VAL A 78 2.75 -6.43 17.11
N LYS A 79 1.87 -5.69 17.80
CA LYS A 79 0.53 -5.34 17.28
C LYS A 79 0.61 -4.48 16.01
N ARG A 80 1.58 -3.57 15.91
CA ARG A 80 1.77 -2.73 14.71
C ARG A 80 2.21 -3.60 13.53
N VAL A 81 3.14 -4.53 13.74
CA VAL A 81 3.60 -5.50 12.73
C VAL A 81 2.44 -6.41 12.29
N GLN A 82 1.64 -6.92 13.22
CA GLN A 82 0.48 -7.78 12.91
C GLN A 82 -0.58 -7.10 12.05
N ARG A 83 -0.84 -5.80 12.26
CA ARG A 83 -1.81 -5.05 11.43
C ARG A 83 -1.35 -4.87 9.99
N VAL A 84 -0.04 -4.81 9.79
CA VAL A 84 0.61 -4.54 8.50
C VAL A 84 0.83 -5.83 7.71
N SER A 85 1.01 -6.94 8.41
CA SER A 85 1.17 -8.29 7.83
C SER A 85 -0.16 -9.01 7.58
N LYS A 86 -1.30 -8.36 7.79
CA LYS A 86 -2.64 -8.92 7.55
C LYS A 86 -3.09 -8.61 6.13
#